data_AF-A0A9E4MHU6-F1
#
_entry.id   AF-A0A9E4MHU6-F1
#
_cell.length_a   1.000
_cell.length_b   1.000
_cell.length_c   1.000
_cell.angle_alpha   90.00
_cell.angle_beta   90.00
_cell.angle_gamma   90.00
#
_symmetry.space_group_name_H-M   'P 1'
#
loop_
_entity.id
_entity.type
_entity.pdbx_description
1 polymer ?
#
loop_
_entity_poly.entity_id
_entity_poly.type
_entity_poly.pdbx_seq_one_letter_code
_entity_poly.pdbx_strand_id
1 'polypeptide(L)'
;MAGAQDGCCPIGATAASDGDCSPIERAPRTCLEIAQSRAKAPSGLYEIDFEGKPWVVYCDLRSQGTDRDGRGWTRVFRHVLPKTKEGACTDRVQAYFDDDKEAQEAHRKDPFAPKYSVLSSLEHFRRGERLEFRLVWPGLPRRNVWSQLSNPTRLENVNGYKPIAIEAQSNAWGGLERSTVGGGGESSFIDGSVKSPLFFYAVGAKRPWSGSLSGTGFPSWEGLEGACEVELWVR
;
A
#
# COMPACT_ATOMS: atom_id res chain seq x y z
N MET A 1 25.50 54.00 -22.72
CA MET A 1 25.81 52.58 -23.00
C MET A 1 24.68 51.75 -22.45
N ALA A 2 23.97 51.05 -23.33
CA ALA A 2 23.04 49.97 -23.00
C ALA A 2 23.80 48.80 -22.33
N GLY A 3 23.18 47.89 -21.57
CA GLY A 3 21.76 47.61 -21.51
C GLY A 3 21.35 46.83 -20.25
N ALA A 4 20.04 46.84 -20.03
CA ALA A 4 19.34 45.93 -19.15
C ALA A 4 19.57 44.49 -19.64
N GLN A 5 19.87 43.58 -18.72
CA GLN A 5 19.77 42.15 -18.99
C GLN A 5 18.30 41.77 -18.85
N ASP A 6 17.65 41.64 -20.00
CA ASP A 6 16.31 41.09 -20.12
C ASP A 6 16.27 39.68 -19.53
N GLY A 7 15.38 39.50 -18.54
CA GLY A 7 15.06 38.21 -17.97
C GLY A 7 14.31 37.35 -18.98
N CYS A 8 14.99 36.40 -19.59
CA CYS A 8 14.36 35.25 -20.24
C CYS A 8 14.21 34.11 -19.22
N CYS A 9 13.16 34.11 -18.41
CA CYS A 9 12.65 32.81 -17.95
C CYS A 9 11.94 32.15 -19.17
N PRO A 10 12.17 30.86 -19.45
CA PRO A 10 11.45 30.15 -20.52
C PRO A 10 9.94 30.18 -20.27
N ILE A 11 9.16 30.10 -21.34
CA ILE A 11 7.69 30.19 -21.32
C ILE A 11 7.15 29.17 -20.30
N GLY A 12 6.59 29.66 -19.19
CA GLY A 12 6.02 28.84 -18.12
C GLY A 12 6.65 28.97 -16.73
N ALA A 13 7.58 29.90 -16.47
CA ALA A 13 8.06 30.21 -15.12
C ALA A 13 7.64 31.62 -14.68
N THR A 14 7.19 31.76 -13.43
CA THR A 14 6.96 33.06 -12.77
C THR A 14 8.12 33.32 -11.82
N ALA A 15 8.65 34.55 -11.83
CA ALA A 15 9.73 34.94 -10.95
C ALA A 15 9.33 34.81 -9.48
N ALA A 16 10.11 34.06 -8.69
CA ALA A 16 10.11 34.22 -7.25
C ALA A 16 10.75 35.57 -6.89
N SER A 17 10.46 36.09 -5.69
CA SER A 17 10.91 37.41 -5.22
C SER A 17 12.43 37.65 -5.24
N ASP A 18 13.21 36.58 -5.45
CA ASP A 18 14.66 36.58 -5.29
C ASP A 18 15.42 36.32 -6.61
N GLY A 19 14.74 36.39 -7.76
CA GLY A 19 15.41 36.34 -9.08
C GLY A 19 15.94 34.97 -9.51
N ASP A 20 15.62 33.90 -8.77
CA ASP A 20 15.90 32.53 -9.17
C ASP A 20 14.70 31.98 -9.97
N CYS A 21 14.90 31.59 -11.24
CA CYS A 21 13.87 30.86 -12.01
C CYS A 21 13.78 29.45 -11.41
N SER A 22 13.13 29.31 -10.26
CA SER A 22 12.76 28.01 -9.73
C SER A 22 11.84 27.31 -10.73
N PRO A 23 12.08 26.03 -11.08
CA PRO A 23 11.07 25.25 -11.80
C PRO A 23 9.74 25.39 -11.05
N ILE A 24 8.61 25.53 -11.75
CA ILE A 24 7.33 25.25 -11.12
C ILE A 24 7.45 23.81 -10.62
N GLU A 25 7.69 23.61 -9.33
CA GLU A 25 7.77 22.28 -8.74
C GLU A 25 6.41 21.65 -8.94
N ARG A 26 6.31 20.77 -9.94
CA ARG A 26 5.11 19.96 -10.13
C ARG A 26 4.81 19.26 -8.80
N ALA A 27 3.54 19.22 -8.43
CA ALA A 27 3.14 18.52 -7.21
C ALA A 27 3.66 17.08 -7.25
N PRO A 28 4.20 16.57 -6.12
CA PRO A 28 4.77 15.24 -6.07
C PRO A 28 3.70 14.21 -6.38
N ARG A 29 4.00 13.21 -7.22
CA ARG A 29 3.04 12.16 -7.61
C ARG A 29 2.97 11.00 -6.65
N THR A 30 3.99 10.83 -5.81
CA THR A 30 4.12 9.70 -4.89
C THR A 30 4.79 10.13 -3.59
N CYS A 31 4.58 9.35 -2.52
CA CYS A 31 5.34 9.54 -1.29
C CYS A 31 6.86 9.38 -1.48
N LEU A 32 7.31 8.66 -2.51
CA LEU A 32 8.72 8.55 -2.87
C LEU A 32 9.30 9.88 -3.36
N GLU A 33 8.59 10.59 -4.24
CA GLU A 33 9.01 11.93 -4.69
C GLU A 33 9.08 12.92 -3.51
N ILE A 34 8.16 12.80 -2.54
CA ILE A 34 8.20 13.56 -1.28
C ILE A 34 9.43 13.19 -0.46
N ALA A 35 9.73 11.89 -0.29
CA ALA A 35 10.88 11.42 0.47
C ALA A 35 12.21 11.91 -0.12
N GLN A 36 12.31 11.98 -1.45
CA GLN A 36 13.49 12.41 -2.19
C GLN A 36 13.69 13.92 -2.14
N SER A 37 12.62 14.70 -2.30
CA SER A 37 12.69 16.17 -2.23
C SER A 37 12.79 16.70 -0.79
N ARG A 38 12.29 15.94 0.20
CA ARG A 38 12.20 16.38 1.60
C ARG A 38 12.84 15.36 2.55
N ALA A 39 14.16 15.44 2.69
CA ALA A 39 14.98 14.51 3.47
C ALA A 39 14.54 14.33 4.95
N LYS A 40 13.88 15.33 5.54
CA LYS A 40 13.44 15.31 6.95
C LYS A 40 11.92 15.29 7.15
N ALA A 41 11.14 15.10 6.08
CA ALA A 41 9.69 15.05 6.17
C ALA A 41 9.21 13.88 7.09
N PRO A 42 8.31 14.12 8.06
CA PRO A 42 7.77 13.07 8.92
C PRO A 42 6.74 12.21 8.18
N SER A 43 6.46 11.00 8.65
CA SER A 43 5.29 10.25 8.17
C SER A 43 3.99 10.98 8.51
N GLY A 44 2.97 10.83 7.68
CA GLY A 44 1.70 11.53 7.87
C GLY A 44 0.88 11.66 6.60
N LEU A 45 -0.12 12.52 6.63
CA LEU A 45 -0.92 12.86 5.46
C LEU A 45 -0.16 13.83 4.56
N TYR A 46 -0.16 13.54 3.27
CA TYR A 46 0.39 14.42 2.23
C TYR A 46 -0.56 14.45 1.04
N GLU A 47 -0.56 15.58 0.33
CA GLU A 47 -1.21 15.68 -0.97
C GLU A 47 -0.23 15.26 -2.06
N ILE A 48 -0.68 14.38 -2.95
CA ILE A 48 0.02 13.98 -4.17
C ILE A 48 -0.81 14.35 -5.40
N ASP A 49 -0.14 14.54 -6.52
CA ASP A 49 -0.76 14.66 -7.84
C ASP A 49 -1.21 13.28 -8.35
N PHE A 50 -2.50 13.11 -8.55
CA PHE A 50 -3.11 11.96 -9.20
C PHE A 50 -3.77 12.44 -10.49
N GLU A 51 -3.09 12.25 -11.62
CA GLU A 51 -3.60 12.62 -12.94
C GLU A 51 -4.05 14.10 -13.04
N GLY A 52 -3.28 15.02 -12.44
CA GLY A 52 -3.59 16.46 -12.43
C GLY A 52 -4.55 16.88 -11.30
N LYS A 53 -4.93 15.96 -10.41
CA LYS A 53 -5.84 16.23 -9.29
C LYS A 53 -5.17 15.97 -7.95
N PRO A 54 -5.40 16.83 -6.95
CA PRO A 54 -4.88 16.60 -5.61
C PRO A 54 -5.53 15.37 -4.97
N TRP A 55 -4.71 14.51 -4.39
CA TRP A 55 -5.15 13.34 -3.64
C TRP A 55 -4.38 13.22 -2.32
N VAL A 56 -5.11 13.22 -1.20
CA VAL A 56 -4.52 13.04 0.13
C VAL A 56 -4.26 11.56 0.39
N VAL A 57 -3.01 11.23 0.70
CA VAL A 57 -2.52 9.88 1.01
C VAL A 57 -1.75 9.87 2.32
N TYR A 58 -1.63 8.69 2.94
CA TYR A 58 -0.75 8.51 4.08
C TYR A 58 0.63 8.03 3.60
N CYS A 59 1.67 8.82 3.87
CA CYS A 59 3.04 8.49 3.56
C CYS A 59 3.79 7.98 4.79
N ASP A 60 4.48 6.86 4.65
CA ASP A 60 5.53 6.46 5.57
C ASP A 60 6.89 6.97 5.08
N LEU A 61 7.37 8.02 5.75
CA LEU A 61 8.61 8.74 5.49
C LEU A 61 9.61 8.55 6.64
N ARG A 62 9.51 7.51 7.46
CA ARG A 62 10.47 7.24 8.55
C ARG A 62 11.85 6.89 7.99
N SER A 63 12.86 7.68 8.34
CA SER A 63 14.26 7.46 7.95
C SER A 63 15.04 6.50 8.86
N GLN A 64 14.44 6.10 9.98
CA GLN A 64 15.05 5.32 11.04
C GLN A 64 14.03 4.28 11.56
N GLY A 65 14.53 3.13 11.98
CA GLY A 65 13.73 2.01 12.45
C GLY A 65 14.39 0.68 12.10
N THR A 66 13.79 -0.43 12.56
CA THR A 66 14.18 -1.79 12.15
C THR A 66 13.86 -2.07 10.68
N ASP A 67 13.01 -1.22 10.11
CA ASP A 67 12.48 -1.33 8.76
C ASP A 67 13.53 -0.94 7.71
N ARG A 68 14.38 -1.90 7.30
CA ARG A 68 15.43 -1.70 6.26
C ARG A 68 14.89 -1.54 4.83
N ASP A 69 13.62 -1.23 4.68
CA ASP A 69 12.97 -1.15 3.37
C ASP A 69 12.97 0.27 2.78
N GLY A 70 13.43 1.29 3.51
CA GLY A 70 13.58 2.67 3.04
C GLY A 70 12.32 3.53 3.19
N ARG A 71 12.40 4.81 2.78
CA ARG A 71 11.32 5.80 2.92
C ARG A 71 10.44 5.88 1.68
N GLY A 72 9.31 6.58 1.78
CA GLY A 72 8.50 6.98 0.63
C GLY A 72 7.37 6.02 0.29
N TRP A 73 6.95 5.20 1.25
CA TRP A 73 5.85 4.26 1.05
C TRP A 73 4.51 4.99 1.13
N THR A 74 3.62 4.70 0.18
CA THR A 74 2.24 5.19 0.15
C THR A 74 1.32 4.07 0.64
N ARG A 75 0.51 4.30 1.69
CA ARG A 75 -0.50 3.31 2.11
C ARG A 75 -1.61 3.27 1.08
N VAL A 76 -1.88 2.11 0.52
CA VAL A 76 -2.97 1.90 -0.47
C VAL A 76 -4.06 0.98 0.04
N PHE A 77 -3.83 0.31 1.16
CA PHE A 77 -4.81 -0.53 1.80
C PHE A 77 -4.54 -0.59 3.31
N ARG A 78 -5.63 -0.62 4.07
CA ARG A 78 -5.64 -0.88 5.50
C ARG A 78 -6.95 -1.57 5.87
N HIS A 79 -6.84 -2.71 6.52
CA HIS A 79 -7.98 -3.46 7.02
C HIS A 79 -7.76 -3.81 8.48
N VAL A 80 -8.66 -3.36 9.36
CA VAL A 80 -8.55 -3.49 10.81
C VAL A 80 -9.79 -4.16 11.38
N LEU A 81 -9.58 -5.21 12.17
CA LEU A 81 -10.61 -5.80 13.00
C LEU A 81 -10.66 -5.11 14.37
N PRO A 82 -11.86 -4.84 14.91
CA PRO A 82 -12.00 -4.43 16.30
C PRO A 82 -11.40 -5.50 17.21
N LYS A 83 -10.79 -5.07 18.33
CA LYS A 83 -10.21 -5.97 19.33
C LYS A 83 -11.08 -6.07 20.57
N THR A 84 -11.06 -7.20 21.26
CA THR A 84 -11.59 -7.32 22.62
C THR A 84 -10.72 -6.52 23.60
N LYS A 85 -11.16 -6.40 24.86
CA LYS A 85 -10.36 -5.73 25.91
C LYS A 85 -9.04 -6.46 26.18
N GLU A 86 -9.03 -7.76 25.94
CA GLU A 86 -7.90 -8.68 26.09
C GLU A 86 -6.96 -8.63 24.87
N GLY A 87 -7.30 -7.85 23.84
CA GLY A 87 -6.45 -7.61 22.67
C GLY A 87 -6.63 -8.59 21.51
N ALA A 88 -7.53 -9.58 21.63
CA ALA A 88 -7.84 -10.52 20.55
C ALA A 88 -8.70 -9.87 19.46
N CYS A 89 -8.55 -10.27 18.20
CA CYS A 89 -9.42 -9.77 17.14
C CYS A 89 -10.86 -10.25 17.35
N THR A 90 -11.84 -9.45 16.92
CA THR A 90 -13.24 -9.86 16.88
C THR A 90 -13.60 -10.37 15.48
N ASP A 91 -14.53 -11.31 15.41
CA ASP A 91 -15.07 -11.92 14.19
C ASP A 91 -16.30 -11.17 13.65
N ARG A 92 -16.45 -9.89 14.01
CA ARG A 92 -17.59 -9.08 13.58
C ARG A 92 -17.64 -9.01 12.05
N VAL A 93 -18.66 -9.64 11.46
CA VAL A 93 -18.82 -9.75 10.01
C VAL A 93 -18.76 -8.38 9.32
N GLN A 94 -19.33 -7.34 9.91
CA GLN A 94 -19.35 -5.98 9.34
C GLN A 94 -17.95 -5.31 9.29
N ALA A 95 -16.97 -5.89 9.99
CA ALA A 95 -15.58 -5.44 9.91
C ALA A 95 -14.85 -5.99 8.67
N TYR A 96 -15.41 -6.98 7.97
CA TYR A 96 -14.89 -7.51 6.71
C TYR A 96 -15.46 -6.75 5.51
N PHE A 97 -14.89 -6.97 4.32
CA PHE A 97 -15.42 -6.42 3.08
C PHE A 97 -16.65 -7.22 2.61
N ASP A 98 -17.66 -6.53 2.09
CA ASP A 98 -18.90 -7.15 1.60
C ASP A 98 -18.64 -7.94 0.31
N ASP A 99 -17.81 -7.38 -0.58
CA ASP A 99 -17.48 -7.97 -1.87
C ASP A 99 -16.12 -7.45 -2.41
N ASP A 100 -15.74 -7.93 -3.59
CA ASP A 100 -14.53 -7.53 -4.30
C ASP A 100 -14.52 -6.04 -4.67
N LYS A 101 -15.69 -5.43 -4.91
CA LYS A 101 -15.79 -4.03 -5.30
C LYS A 101 -15.47 -3.13 -4.11
N GLU A 102 -16.02 -3.45 -2.94
CA GLU A 102 -15.67 -2.74 -1.70
C GLU A 102 -14.20 -2.97 -1.35
N ALA A 103 -13.70 -4.20 -1.46
CA ALA A 103 -12.29 -4.50 -1.22
C ALA A 103 -11.35 -3.76 -2.16
N GLN A 104 -11.75 -3.48 -3.41
CA GLN A 104 -10.95 -2.75 -4.39
C GLN A 104 -10.89 -1.24 -4.13
N GLU A 105 -11.98 -0.64 -3.65
CA GLU A 105 -12.08 0.80 -3.37
C GLU A 105 -13.05 1.07 -2.21
N ALA A 106 -12.53 1.56 -1.09
CA ALA A 106 -13.29 1.93 0.08
C ALA A 106 -12.61 3.08 0.82
N HIS A 107 -13.42 4.03 1.31
CA HIS A 107 -12.95 5.13 2.16
C HIS A 107 -11.75 5.93 1.58
N ARG A 108 -11.66 6.12 0.26
CA ARG A 108 -10.56 6.83 -0.44
C ARG A 108 -10.09 8.15 0.22
N LYS A 109 -11.02 8.89 0.82
CA LYS A 109 -10.80 10.19 1.45
C LYS A 109 -10.31 10.12 2.90
N ASP A 110 -10.28 8.93 3.50
CA ASP A 110 -9.87 8.70 4.88
C ASP A 110 -8.86 7.54 4.95
N PRO A 111 -7.55 7.84 4.78
CA PRO A 111 -6.49 6.85 4.95
C PRO A 111 -6.42 6.18 6.32
N PHE A 112 -7.15 6.68 7.33
CA PHE A 112 -7.21 6.11 8.68
C PHE A 112 -8.46 5.25 8.91
N ALA A 113 -9.35 5.12 7.92
CA ALA A 113 -10.51 4.26 8.05
C ALA A 113 -10.09 2.79 8.35
N PRO A 114 -10.88 2.04 9.14
CA PRO A 114 -10.64 0.61 9.37
C PRO A 114 -10.70 -0.23 8.09
N LYS A 115 -11.46 0.19 7.07
CA LYS A 115 -11.53 -0.41 5.73
C LYS A 115 -11.08 0.62 4.69
N TYR A 116 -9.81 0.99 4.68
CA TYR A 116 -9.27 1.86 3.63
C TYR A 116 -8.75 1.02 2.48
N SER A 117 -9.21 1.29 1.26
CA SER A 117 -8.71 0.65 0.05
C SER A 117 -8.75 1.60 -1.13
N VAL A 118 -7.63 1.71 -1.82
CA VAL A 118 -7.47 2.47 -3.07
C VAL A 118 -6.70 1.62 -4.09
N LEU A 119 -6.90 0.30 -4.02
CA LEU A 119 -6.19 -0.67 -4.85
C LEU A 119 -6.50 -0.50 -6.34
N SER A 120 -7.64 0.10 -6.69
CA SER A 120 -7.93 0.54 -8.06
C SER A 120 -6.84 1.43 -8.66
N SER A 121 -6.08 2.13 -7.82
CA SER A 121 -5.10 3.15 -8.20
C SER A 121 -3.66 2.62 -8.25
N LEU A 122 -3.43 1.31 -8.11
CA LEU A 122 -2.08 0.74 -8.08
C LEU A 122 -1.22 1.11 -9.29
N GLU A 123 -1.80 1.20 -10.50
CA GLU A 123 -1.05 1.56 -11.71
C GLU A 123 -0.41 2.95 -11.66
N HIS A 124 -1.00 3.88 -10.90
CA HIS A 124 -0.41 5.22 -10.69
C HIS A 124 0.96 5.15 -10.00
N PHE A 125 1.19 4.12 -9.19
CA PHE A 125 2.42 3.93 -8.44
C PHE A 125 3.43 3.02 -9.17
N ARG A 126 3.16 2.64 -10.43
CA ARG A 126 4.08 1.80 -11.20
C ARG A 126 5.36 2.57 -11.52
N ARG A 127 6.52 1.94 -11.28
CA ARG A 127 7.84 2.48 -11.57
C ARG A 127 8.51 1.65 -12.65
N GLY A 128 8.65 2.25 -13.84
CA GLY A 128 8.96 1.49 -15.04
C GLY A 128 7.85 0.46 -15.29
N GLU A 129 8.21 -0.82 -15.30
CA GLU A 129 7.25 -1.91 -15.50
C GLU A 129 6.78 -2.58 -14.19
N ARG A 130 7.23 -2.11 -13.02
CA ARG A 130 7.07 -2.84 -11.75
C ARG A 130 6.24 -2.08 -10.72
N LEU A 131 5.50 -2.84 -9.93
CA LEU A 131 4.93 -2.39 -8.66
C LEU A 131 5.81 -2.93 -7.53
N GLU A 132 6.31 -2.03 -6.69
CA GLU A 132 7.03 -2.38 -5.46
C GLU A 132 6.07 -2.31 -4.28
N PHE A 133 5.97 -3.40 -3.55
CA PHE A 133 5.01 -3.58 -2.47
C PHE A 133 5.71 -3.81 -1.14
N ARG A 134 5.02 -3.39 -0.09
CA ARG A 134 5.28 -3.81 1.29
C ARG A 134 3.97 -4.24 1.94
N LEU A 135 3.93 -5.47 2.44
CA LEU A 135 2.83 -6.04 3.20
C LEU A 135 3.26 -6.18 4.66
N VAL A 136 2.48 -5.60 5.56
CA VAL A 136 2.72 -5.64 7.01
C VAL A 136 1.45 -6.06 7.74
N TRP A 137 1.63 -6.67 8.90
CA TRP A 137 0.57 -6.97 9.84
C TRP A 137 0.86 -6.28 11.17
N PRO A 138 0.38 -5.04 11.39
CA PRO A 138 0.63 -4.31 12.64
C PRO A 138 0.30 -5.16 13.88
N GLY A 139 1.27 -5.28 14.78
CA GLY A 139 1.20 -6.14 15.96
C GLY A 139 1.85 -7.52 15.79
N LEU A 140 2.25 -7.91 14.57
CA LEU A 140 3.02 -9.11 14.29
C LEU A 140 4.46 -8.75 13.87
N PRO A 141 5.45 -9.64 14.10
CA PRO A 141 6.88 -9.30 13.97
C PRO A 141 7.43 -9.39 12.55
N ARG A 142 6.60 -9.74 11.55
CA ARG A 142 7.06 -10.03 10.19
C ARG A 142 6.43 -9.11 9.16
N ARG A 143 7.13 -8.95 8.05
CA ARG A 143 6.64 -8.29 6.84
C ARG A 143 7.28 -8.84 5.58
N ASN A 144 6.69 -8.51 4.44
CA ASN A 144 7.26 -8.84 3.14
C ASN A 144 7.40 -7.57 2.29
N VAL A 145 8.55 -7.41 1.65
CA VAL A 145 8.84 -6.37 0.66
C VAL A 145 9.31 -7.05 -0.61
N TRP A 146 8.63 -6.78 -1.71
CA TRP A 146 8.91 -7.39 -3.00
C TRP A 146 8.50 -6.45 -4.13
N SER A 147 8.79 -6.84 -5.37
CA SER A 147 8.16 -6.23 -6.53
C SER A 147 7.62 -7.29 -7.47
N GLN A 148 6.64 -6.92 -8.30
CA GLN A 148 6.09 -7.76 -9.35
C GLN A 148 5.69 -6.93 -10.57
N LEU A 149 5.60 -7.57 -11.73
CA LEU A 149 5.09 -6.96 -12.96
C LEU A 149 3.56 -6.94 -12.96
N SER A 150 2.93 -8.03 -12.51
CA SER A 150 1.47 -8.13 -12.49
C SER A 150 0.84 -7.16 -11.49
N ASN A 151 -0.30 -6.59 -11.87
CA ASN A 151 -1.18 -5.91 -10.93
C ASN A 151 -2.09 -6.94 -10.26
N PRO A 152 -2.01 -7.11 -8.93
CA PRO A 152 -2.77 -8.14 -8.23
C PRO A 152 -4.28 -7.91 -8.27
N THR A 153 -4.77 -6.72 -8.64
CA THR A 153 -6.22 -6.43 -8.76
C THR A 153 -6.83 -6.92 -10.07
N ARG A 154 -6.01 -7.35 -11.04
CA ARG A 154 -6.44 -7.68 -12.41
C ARG A 154 -6.11 -9.09 -12.86
N LEU A 155 -5.02 -9.66 -12.34
CA LEU A 155 -4.48 -10.93 -12.82
C LEU A 155 -4.52 -11.99 -11.72
N GLU A 156 -4.92 -13.20 -12.11
CA GLU A 156 -4.91 -14.41 -11.27
C GLU A 156 -3.52 -15.05 -11.15
N ASN A 157 -2.51 -14.54 -11.85
CA ASN A 157 -1.16 -15.07 -11.82
C ASN A 157 -0.16 -13.98 -11.44
N VAL A 158 0.73 -14.29 -10.50
CA VAL A 158 1.91 -13.45 -10.24
C VAL A 158 2.90 -13.53 -11.41
N ASN A 159 3.21 -12.39 -12.02
CA ASN A 159 4.23 -12.29 -13.06
C ASN A 159 5.43 -11.47 -12.60
N GLY A 160 6.63 -11.99 -12.87
CA GLY A 160 7.89 -11.30 -12.62
C GLY A 160 8.12 -10.96 -11.15
N TYR A 161 7.68 -11.81 -10.22
CA TYR A 161 7.98 -11.69 -8.79
C TYR A 161 9.50 -11.51 -8.56
N LYS A 162 9.87 -10.57 -7.70
CA LYS A 162 11.24 -10.34 -7.26
C LYS A 162 11.27 -10.02 -5.77
N PRO A 163 11.87 -10.87 -4.93
CA PRO A 163 12.00 -10.60 -3.50
C PRO A 163 12.95 -9.41 -3.26
N ILE A 164 12.66 -8.61 -2.24
CA ILE A 164 13.54 -7.53 -1.77
C ILE A 164 13.93 -7.79 -0.32
N ALA A 165 12.94 -7.95 0.57
CA ALA A 165 13.12 -8.35 1.95
C ALA A 165 11.89 -9.17 2.39
N ILE A 166 12.01 -10.49 2.40
CA ILE A 166 10.90 -11.41 2.69
C ILE A 166 11.17 -12.08 4.02
N GLU A 167 10.32 -11.82 5.01
CA GLU A 167 10.46 -12.40 6.35
C GLU A 167 9.48 -13.57 6.55
N ALA A 168 8.49 -13.72 5.67
CA ALA A 168 7.39 -14.67 5.77
C ALA A 168 7.12 -15.36 4.43
N GLN A 169 7.42 -16.66 4.30
CA GLN A 169 7.38 -17.39 3.01
C GLN A 169 6.55 -18.69 3.01
N SER A 170 5.95 -19.06 4.13
CA SER A 170 5.13 -20.28 4.25
C SER A 170 3.84 -20.17 3.44
N ASN A 171 3.08 -21.27 3.35
CA ASN A 171 1.76 -21.29 2.69
C ASN A 171 1.76 -20.76 1.23
N ALA A 172 2.77 -21.18 0.45
CA ALA A 172 2.89 -20.89 -0.98
C ALA A 172 3.03 -19.40 -1.34
N TRP A 173 3.68 -18.61 -0.47
CA TRP A 173 4.01 -17.22 -0.78
C TRP A 173 4.79 -17.08 -2.10
N GLY A 174 4.31 -16.18 -2.98
CA GLY A 174 4.98 -15.88 -4.25
C GLY A 174 4.72 -14.48 -4.80
N GLY A 175 4.29 -13.54 -3.96
CA GLY A 175 3.71 -12.26 -4.36
C GLY A 175 2.20 -12.29 -4.29
N LEU A 176 1.53 -11.21 -4.69
CA LEU A 176 0.08 -11.09 -4.61
C LEU A 176 -0.59 -11.33 -5.97
N GLU A 177 -1.73 -12.02 -5.96
CA GLU A 177 -2.59 -12.24 -7.12
C GLU A 177 -4.06 -12.15 -6.75
N ARG A 178 -4.94 -12.09 -7.76
CA ARG A 178 -6.37 -12.19 -7.52
C ARG A 178 -6.70 -13.53 -6.88
N SER A 179 -7.39 -13.48 -5.75
CA SER A 179 -7.98 -14.64 -5.11
C SER A 179 -9.16 -15.11 -5.96
N THR A 180 -8.96 -16.10 -6.82
CA THR A 180 -10.06 -16.69 -7.62
C THR A 180 -10.15 -18.20 -7.48
N VAL A 181 -9.16 -18.82 -6.86
CA VAL A 181 -9.10 -20.27 -6.69
C VAL A 181 -9.91 -20.70 -5.45
N GLY A 182 -10.95 -21.50 -5.67
CA GLY A 182 -11.72 -22.18 -4.63
C GLY A 182 -12.15 -21.28 -3.46
N GLY A 183 -12.01 -21.80 -2.23
CA GLY A 183 -12.39 -21.07 -1.02
C GLY A 183 -11.63 -19.75 -0.82
N GLY A 184 -10.47 -19.55 -1.45
CA GLY A 184 -9.72 -18.32 -1.38
C GLY A 184 -10.44 -17.16 -2.05
N GLY A 185 -11.04 -17.38 -3.23
CA GLY A 185 -11.80 -16.36 -3.95
C GLY A 185 -13.10 -15.94 -3.29
N GLU A 186 -13.67 -16.79 -2.44
CA GLU A 186 -14.79 -16.42 -1.57
C GLU A 186 -14.32 -15.65 -0.32
N SER A 187 -13.04 -15.78 0.07
CA SER A 187 -12.53 -15.29 1.35
C SER A 187 -11.80 -13.97 1.27
N SER A 188 -11.13 -13.68 0.16
CA SER A 188 -10.31 -12.49 -0.03
C SER A 188 -10.46 -11.96 -1.45
N PHE A 189 -10.08 -10.71 -1.64
CA PHE A 189 -9.99 -10.09 -2.97
C PHE A 189 -8.67 -10.43 -3.66
N ILE A 190 -7.59 -10.33 -2.89
CA ILE A 190 -6.21 -10.61 -3.27
C ILE A 190 -5.56 -11.42 -2.15
N ASP A 191 -4.67 -12.34 -2.49
CA ASP A 191 -3.90 -13.08 -1.51
C ASP A 191 -2.51 -13.45 -2.07
N GLY A 192 -1.67 -14.01 -1.21
CA GLY A 192 -0.32 -14.40 -1.56
C GLY A 192 -0.08 -15.91 -1.58
N SER A 193 -1.11 -16.72 -1.31
CA SER A 193 -1.07 -18.16 -1.48
C SER A 193 -1.24 -18.48 -2.96
N VAL A 194 -0.16 -18.33 -3.73
CA VAL A 194 -0.21 -18.39 -5.18
C VAL A 194 -0.80 -19.72 -5.67
N LYS A 195 -1.81 -19.62 -6.55
CA LYS A 195 -2.57 -20.72 -7.17
C LYS A 195 -3.15 -21.70 -6.16
N SER A 196 -3.55 -21.20 -5.00
CA SER A 196 -4.01 -22.02 -3.87
C SER A 196 -5.47 -21.72 -3.53
N PRO A 197 -6.25 -22.71 -3.04
CA PRO A 197 -7.54 -22.45 -2.43
C PRO A 197 -7.44 -21.81 -1.03
N LEU A 198 -6.23 -21.70 -0.48
CA LEU A 198 -5.95 -20.96 0.74
C LEU A 198 -5.82 -19.47 0.41
N PHE A 199 -5.98 -18.59 1.40
CA PHE A 199 -5.93 -17.14 1.21
C PHE A 199 -4.99 -16.45 2.19
N PHE A 200 -3.87 -17.09 2.57
CA PHE A 200 -2.84 -16.44 3.39
C PHE A 200 -2.33 -15.18 2.71
N TYR A 201 -1.82 -14.24 3.50
CA TYR A 201 -1.42 -12.92 3.03
C TYR A 201 -2.60 -12.11 2.46
N ALA A 202 -3.80 -12.34 3.00
CA ALA A 202 -5.04 -11.76 2.52
C ALA A 202 -5.00 -10.23 2.50
N VAL A 203 -5.37 -9.65 1.37
CA VAL A 203 -5.66 -8.23 1.19
C VAL A 203 -7.10 -8.14 0.68
N GLY A 204 -7.98 -7.55 1.50
CA GLY A 204 -9.41 -7.44 1.21
C GLY A 204 -10.20 -8.66 1.66
N ALA A 205 -10.02 -9.08 2.91
CA ALA A 205 -10.73 -10.24 3.46
C ALA A 205 -12.25 -9.97 3.56
N LYS A 206 -13.06 -10.92 3.13
CA LYS A 206 -14.52 -10.87 3.11
C LYS A 206 -15.17 -11.68 4.24
N ARG A 207 -14.37 -12.51 4.93
CA ARG A 207 -14.82 -13.34 6.05
C ARG A 207 -13.67 -13.62 7.02
N PRO A 208 -13.98 -13.98 8.28
CA PRO A 208 -12.96 -14.39 9.24
C PRO A 208 -12.22 -15.64 8.78
N TRP A 209 -10.92 -15.70 9.08
CA TRP A 209 -10.16 -16.93 8.95
C TRP A 209 -10.35 -17.80 10.20
N SER A 210 -10.95 -18.97 10.00
CA SER A 210 -11.29 -19.92 11.05
C SER A 210 -10.14 -20.85 11.45
N GLY A 211 -8.94 -20.70 10.87
CA GLY A 211 -7.78 -21.54 11.16
C GLY A 211 -6.87 -21.04 12.30
N SER A 212 -7.23 -19.93 12.95
CA SER A 212 -6.42 -19.33 14.02
C SER A 212 -6.61 -20.06 15.36
N LEU A 213 -5.52 -20.34 16.10
CA LEU A 213 -5.63 -20.81 17.49
C LEU A 213 -6.13 -19.71 18.42
N SER A 214 -5.91 -18.43 18.07
CA SER A 214 -6.42 -17.27 18.82
C SER A 214 -7.91 -16.95 18.53
N GLY A 215 -8.58 -17.76 17.71
CA GLY A 215 -10.03 -17.69 17.46
C GLY A 215 -10.44 -17.05 16.14
N THR A 216 -9.82 -15.94 15.72
CA THR A 216 -10.19 -15.23 14.47
C THR A 216 -9.13 -14.22 14.02
N GLY A 217 -9.18 -13.80 12.75
CA GLY A 217 -8.35 -12.74 12.19
C GLY A 217 -8.17 -12.84 10.67
N PHE A 218 -7.21 -12.08 10.14
CA PHE A 218 -6.72 -12.25 8.78
C PHE A 218 -5.60 -13.31 8.75
N PRO A 219 -5.59 -14.22 7.77
CA PRO A 219 -4.50 -15.20 7.67
C PRO A 219 -3.21 -14.49 7.24
N SER A 220 -2.19 -14.56 8.09
CA SER A 220 -0.89 -13.93 7.86
C SER A 220 0.02 -14.85 7.03
N TRP A 221 1.13 -15.36 7.60
CA TRP A 221 2.08 -16.23 6.89
C TRP A 221 2.12 -17.66 7.41
N GLU A 222 1.86 -17.88 8.71
CA GLU A 222 1.81 -19.21 9.30
C GLU A 222 0.70 -19.28 10.34
N GLY A 223 0.07 -20.45 10.44
CA GLY A 223 -1.13 -20.62 11.22
C GLY A 223 -0.81 -20.89 12.67
N LEU A 224 -1.07 -19.89 13.53
CA LEU A 224 -1.59 -19.97 14.91
C LEU A 224 -2.19 -18.61 15.35
N GLU A 225 -1.80 -17.49 14.72
CA GLU A 225 -2.26 -16.15 15.06
C GLU A 225 -2.86 -15.41 13.84
N GLY A 226 -4.16 -15.17 13.87
CA GLY A 226 -4.82 -14.27 12.94
C GLY A 226 -4.40 -12.82 13.20
N ALA A 227 -4.00 -12.11 12.15
CA ALA A 227 -3.67 -10.69 12.26
C ALA A 227 -4.96 -9.88 12.46
N CYS A 228 -4.96 -8.89 13.35
CA CYS A 228 -6.08 -7.95 13.48
C CYS A 228 -5.96 -6.77 12.53
N GLU A 229 -4.81 -6.58 11.89
CA GLU A 229 -4.57 -5.49 10.97
C GLU A 229 -3.69 -5.98 9.83
N VAL A 230 -4.03 -5.56 8.61
CA VAL A 230 -3.22 -5.73 7.41
C VAL A 230 -3.09 -4.37 6.75
N GLU A 231 -1.88 -4.01 6.35
CA GLU A 231 -1.65 -2.85 5.50
C GLU A 231 -0.83 -3.24 4.27
N LEU A 232 -1.27 -2.77 3.10
CA LEU A 232 -0.50 -2.84 1.86
C LEU A 232 -0.01 -1.44 1.49
N TRP A 233 1.27 -1.38 1.16
CA TRP A 233 1.99 -0.17 0.82
C TRP A 233 2.63 -0.33 -0.56
N VAL A 234 2.78 0.79 -1.27
CA VAL A 234 3.46 0.87 -2.58
C VAL A 234 4.50 1.98 -2.61
N ARG A 235 5.54 1.81 -3.42
CA ARG A 235 6.62 2.80 -3.54
C ARG A 235 7.21 2.90 -4.94
#